data_AF-A0A135VX75-F1
#
_entry.id   AF-A0A135VX75-F1
#
_cell.length_a   1.000
_cell.length_b   1.000
_cell.length_c   1.000
_cell.angle_alpha   90.00
_cell.angle_beta   90.00
_cell.angle_gamma   90.00
#
_symmetry.space_group_name_H-M   'P 1'
#
loop_
_entity.id
_entity.type
_entity.pdbx_description
1 polymer ?
#
loop_
_entity_poly.entity_id
_entity_poly.type
_entity_poly.pdbx_seq_one_letter_code
_entity_poly.pdbx_strand_id
1 'polypeptide(L)'
;MRNKIPFLLALIGGILLWIAGAAGSVGIVGTITQILASIPELAPFVDILNLISYILLILAGLGGITVIGGGLLMTTDRLGTGKFLIGIGAGMGLISLIIQIAQNVYTAGAGAALDLFLATAMTTTGIGIILSIIARRTARKPE
;
A
#
# COMPACT_ATOMS: atom_id res chain seq x y z
N MET A 1 -17.80 -10.04 18.74
CA MET A 1 -16.56 -9.86 17.95
C MET A 1 -15.48 -9.35 18.88
N ARG A 2 -14.42 -10.13 19.05
CA ARG A 2 -13.20 -9.68 19.75
C ARG A 2 -12.49 -8.67 18.85
N ASN A 3 -11.79 -7.67 19.42
CA ASN A 3 -10.95 -6.75 18.63
C ASN A 3 -11.71 -5.99 17.50
N LYS A 4 -12.90 -5.44 17.77
CA LYS A 4 -13.71 -4.68 16.79
C LYS A 4 -13.00 -3.44 16.23
N ILE A 5 -12.40 -2.64 17.12
CA ILE A 5 -11.68 -1.40 16.75
C ILE A 5 -10.50 -1.69 15.81
N PRO A 6 -9.55 -2.58 16.15
CA PRO A 6 -8.44 -2.89 15.25
C PRO A 6 -8.90 -3.57 13.95
N PHE A 7 -9.99 -4.33 13.96
CA PHE A 7 -10.58 -4.82 12.71
C PHE A 7 -11.06 -3.67 11.81
N LEU A 8 -11.81 -2.70 12.36
CA LEU A 8 -12.31 -1.56 11.60
C LEU A 8 -11.16 -0.72 11.02
N LEU A 9 -10.11 -0.50 11.82
CA LEU A 9 -8.91 0.21 11.40
C LEU A 9 -8.16 -0.54 10.29
N ALA A 10 -8.04 -1.86 10.39
CA ALA A 10 -7.42 -2.69 9.34
C ALA A 10 -8.28 -2.73 8.07
N LEU A 11 -9.60 -2.73 8.19
CA LEU A 11 -10.51 -2.69 7.05
C LEU A 11 -10.37 -1.37 6.28
N ILE A 12 -10.47 -0.24 6.98
CA ILE A 12 -10.33 1.09 6.37
C ILE A 12 -8.91 1.25 5.82
N GLY A 13 -7.89 0.91 6.60
CA GLY A 13 -6.49 0.97 6.17
C GLY A 13 -6.21 0.11 4.94
N GLY A 14 -6.75 -1.11 4.90
CA GLY A 14 -6.62 -2.03 3.78
C GLY A 14 -7.33 -1.55 2.51
N ILE A 15 -8.52 -0.96 2.62
CA ILE A 15 -9.22 -0.34 1.48
C ILE A 15 -8.42 0.83 0.92
N LEU A 16 -7.90 1.71 1.78
CA LEU A 16 -7.08 2.84 1.35
C LEU A 16 -5.80 2.36 0.64
N LEU A 17 -5.13 1.35 1.19
CA LEU A 17 -3.97 0.73 0.56
C LEU A 17 -4.30 0.06 -0.79
N TRP A 18 -5.47 -0.55 -0.90
CA TRP A 18 -5.94 -1.16 -2.14
C TRP A 18 -6.13 -0.12 -3.25
N ILE A 19 -6.82 0.99 -2.93
CA ILE A 19 -7.05 2.10 -3.85
C ILE A 19 -5.71 2.78 -4.23
N ALA A 20 -4.84 3.00 -3.25
CA ALA A 20 -3.54 3.62 -3.47
C ALA A 20 -2.62 2.76 -4.37
N GLY A 21 -2.56 1.45 -4.11
CA GLY A 21 -1.81 0.51 -4.94
C GLY A 21 -2.33 0.47 -6.38
N ALA A 22 -3.65 0.55 -6.55
CA ALA A 22 -4.26 0.60 -7.86
C ALA A 22 -3.85 1.86 -8.66
N ALA A 23 -3.86 3.03 -8.02
CA ALA A 23 -3.50 4.29 -8.67
C ALA A 23 -2.03 4.35 -9.10
N GLY A 24 -1.11 3.84 -8.27
CA GLY A 24 0.33 3.86 -8.58
C GLY A 24 0.71 2.99 -9.78
N SER A 25 0.15 1.78 -9.87
CA SER A 25 0.39 0.86 -10.99
C SER A 25 -0.09 1.42 -12.32
N VAL A 26 -1.28 2.03 -12.33
CA VAL A 26 -1.90 2.59 -13.53
C VAL A 26 -1.16 3.84 -14.00
N GLY A 27 -0.65 4.68 -13.09
CA GLY A 27 0.04 5.92 -13.44
C GLY A 27 1.36 5.73 -14.20
N ILE A 28 2.20 4.78 -13.75
CA ILE A 28 3.50 4.52 -14.39
C ILE A 28 3.30 3.92 -15.79
N VAL A 29 2.48 2.88 -15.89
CA VAL A 29 2.29 2.22 -17.19
C VAL A 29 1.48 3.11 -18.13
N GLY A 30 0.52 3.88 -17.62
CA GLY A 30 -0.22 4.87 -18.41
C GLY A 30 0.69 5.92 -19.06
N THR A 31 1.69 6.42 -18.32
CA THR A 31 2.71 7.35 -18.86
C THR A 31 3.52 6.69 -19.99
N ILE A 32 3.95 5.45 -19.80
CA ILE A 32 4.71 4.70 -20.81
C ILE A 32 3.86 4.45 -22.06
N THR A 33 2.59 4.06 -21.87
CA THR A 33 1.64 3.84 -22.96
C THR A 33 1.38 5.12 -23.76
N GLN A 34 1.25 6.28 -23.10
CA GLN A 34 1.11 7.57 -23.79
C GLN A 34 2.34 7.92 -24.64
N ILE A 35 3.55 7.66 -24.12
CA ILE A 35 4.79 7.89 -24.88
C ILE A 35 4.84 6.96 -26.11
N LEU A 36 4.47 5.69 -25.95
CA LEU A 36 4.50 4.72 -27.04
C LEU A 36 3.41 4.94 -28.08
N ALA A 37 2.22 5.37 -27.66
CA ALA A 37 1.13 5.73 -28.57
C ALA A 37 1.47 6.94 -29.46
N SER A 38 2.45 7.77 -29.06
CA SER A 38 2.98 8.84 -29.92
C SER A 38 3.86 8.35 -31.07
N ILE A 39 4.26 7.07 -31.06
CA ILE A 39 5.11 6.45 -32.08
C ILE A 39 4.32 5.33 -32.81
N PRO A 40 3.92 5.53 -34.08
CA PRO A 40 3.04 4.59 -34.80
C PRO A 40 3.57 3.16 -34.91
N GLU A 41 4.89 2.99 -34.96
CA GLU A 41 5.57 1.69 -35.10
C GLU A 41 5.49 0.83 -33.83
N LEU A 42 5.26 1.44 -32.66
CA LEU A 42 5.16 0.75 -31.38
C LEU A 42 3.71 0.51 -30.92
N ALA A 43 2.72 0.89 -31.74
CA ALA A 43 1.31 0.63 -31.46
C ALA A 43 0.98 -0.83 -31.07
N PRO A 44 1.61 -1.88 -31.67
CA PRO A 44 1.33 -3.27 -31.27
C PRO A 44 1.77 -3.62 -29.83
N PHE A 45 2.72 -2.88 -29.26
CA PHE A 45 3.20 -3.12 -27.89
C PHE A 45 2.27 -2.54 -26.81
N VAL A 46 1.33 -1.68 -27.19
CA VAL A 46 0.36 -1.07 -26.25
C VAL A 46 -0.51 -2.14 -25.59
N ASP A 47 -0.95 -3.15 -26.33
CA ASP A 47 -1.78 -4.24 -25.79
C ASP A 47 -1.02 -5.09 -24.76
N ILE A 48 0.27 -5.32 -24.99
CA ILE A 48 1.15 -6.03 -24.04
C ILE A 48 1.31 -5.22 -22.76
N LEU A 49 1.48 -3.90 -22.86
CA LEU A 49 1.59 -3.02 -21.69
C LEU A 49 0.28 -2.91 -20.91
N ASN A 50 -0.85 -2.93 -21.60
CA ASN A 50 -2.16 -3.00 -20.95
C ASN A 50 -2.31 -4.31 -20.17
N LEU A 51 -1.89 -5.44 -20.73
CA LEU A 51 -1.89 -6.72 -20.02
C LEU A 51 -0.98 -6.68 -18.78
N ILE A 52 0.23 -6.13 -18.90
CA ILE A 52 1.15 -5.95 -17.77
C ILE A 52 0.53 -5.04 -16.71
N SER A 53 -0.12 -3.95 -17.11
CA SER A 53 -0.83 -3.04 -16.19
C SER A 53 -1.89 -3.77 -15.39
N TYR A 54 -2.68 -4.63 -16.03
CA TYR A 54 -3.71 -5.43 -15.36
C TYR A 54 -3.10 -6.38 -14.33
N ILE A 55 -2.00 -7.06 -14.67
CA ILE A 55 -1.32 -7.96 -13.74
C ILE A 55 -0.76 -7.18 -12.55
N LEU A 56 -0.09 -6.05 -12.80
CA LEU A 56 0.45 -5.18 -11.75
C LEU A 56 -0.65 -4.61 -10.86
N LEU A 57 -1.81 -4.26 -11.42
CA LEU A 57 -2.97 -3.79 -10.68
C LEU A 57 -3.47 -4.85 -9.69
N ILE A 58 -3.59 -6.10 -10.15
CA ILE A 58 -3.99 -7.22 -9.30
C ILE A 58 -2.97 -7.44 -8.18
N LEU A 59 -1.67 -7.47 -8.51
CA LEU A 59 -0.59 -7.65 -7.54
C LEU A 59 -0.52 -6.52 -6.51
N ALA A 60 -0.64 -5.26 -6.94
CA ALA A 60 -0.70 -4.11 -6.05
C ALA A 60 -1.91 -4.18 -5.12
N GLY A 61 -3.04 -4.71 -5.63
CA GLY A 61 -4.25 -4.88 -4.85
C GLY A 61 -4.15 -5.93 -3.74
N LEU A 62 -3.32 -6.97 -3.91
CA LEU A 62 -3.14 -8.02 -2.92
C LEU A 62 -2.64 -7.49 -1.57
N GLY A 63 -1.86 -6.40 -1.55
CA GLY A 63 -1.36 -5.78 -0.33
C GLY A 63 -2.50 -5.32 0.59
N GLY A 64 -3.46 -4.57 0.04
CA GLY A 64 -4.64 -4.10 0.78
C GLY A 64 -5.54 -5.25 1.25
N ILE A 65 -5.77 -6.23 0.38
CA ILE A 65 -6.56 -7.43 0.70
C ILE A 65 -5.92 -8.22 1.86
N THR A 66 -4.59 -8.35 1.86
CA THR A 66 -3.84 -9.03 2.93
C THR A 66 -4.02 -8.34 4.27
N VAL A 67 -4.06 -7.00 4.30
CA VAL A 67 -4.36 -6.23 5.52
C VAL A 67 -5.79 -6.49 6.01
N ILE A 68 -6.78 -6.51 5.12
CA ILE A 68 -8.19 -6.78 5.46
C ILE A 68 -8.32 -8.20 6.03
N GLY A 69 -7.74 -9.20 5.36
CA GLY A 69 -7.74 -10.60 5.80
C GLY A 69 -7.02 -10.77 7.14
N GLY A 70 -5.90 -10.06 7.34
CA GLY A 70 -5.20 -10.01 8.62
C GLY A 70 -6.06 -9.42 9.73
N GLY A 71 -6.81 -8.34 9.44
CA GLY A 71 -7.78 -7.75 10.36
C GLY A 71 -8.89 -8.73 10.76
N LEU A 72 -9.45 -9.49 9.81
CA LEU A 72 -10.44 -10.53 10.08
C LEU A 72 -9.89 -11.60 11.03
N LEU A 73 -8.67 -12.08 10.79
CA LEU A 73 -8.02 -13.08 11.65
C LEU A 73 -7.80 -12.57 13.08
N MET A 74 -7.58 -11.27 13.29
CA MET A 74 -7.47 -10.68 14.64
C MET A 74 -8.76 -10.75 15.46
N THR A 75 -9.91 -10.91 14.81
CA THR A 75 -11.20 -11.10 15.49
C THR A 75 -11.41 -12.54 15.99
N THR A 76 -10.58 -13.48 15.52
CA THR A 76 -10.56 -14.90 15.90
C THR A 76 -9.44 -15.20 16.91
N ASP A 77 -9.23 -16.47 17.29
CA ASP A 77 -8.14 -16.92 18.17
C ASP A 77 -6.74 -16.81 17.53
N ARG A 78 -6.67 -16.51 16.23
CA ARG A 78 -5.41 -16.43 15.46
C ARG A 78 -4.82 -15.01 15.42
N LEU A 79 -4.70 -14.35 16.59
CA LEU A 79 -4.18 -12.98 16.70
C LEU A 79 -2.77 -12.84 16.10
N GLY A 80 -1.88 -13.82 16.32
CA GLY A 80 -0.51 -13.79 15.81
C GLY A 80 -0.46 -13.78 14.28
N THR A 81 -1.21 -14.67 13.65
CA THR A 81 -1.32 -14.76 12.19
C THR A 81 -1.93 -13.49 11.60
N GLY A 82 -2.96 -12.91 12.23
CA GLY A 82 -3.54 -11.64 11.81
C GLY A 82 -2.54 -10.48 11.85
N LYS A 83 -1.77 -10.36 12.94
CA LYS A 83 -0.69 -9.37 13.07
C LYS A 83 0.43 -9.54 12.04
N PHE A 84 0.71 -10.78 11.63
CA PHE A 84 1.72 -11.10 10.64
C PHE A 84 1.26 -10.69 9.23
N LEU A 85 0.03 -11.03 8.84
CA LEU A 85 -0.54 -10.64 7.54
C LEU A 85 -0.59 -9.13 7.37
N ILE A 86 -1.09 -8.39 8.38
CA ILE A 86 -1.08 -6.92 8.34
C ILE A 86 0.34 -6.39 8.19
N GLY A 87 1.31 -7.03 8.86
CA GLY A 87 2.72 -6.70 8.75
C GLY A 87 3.26 -6.85 7.32
N ILE A 88 2.88 -7.91 6.59
CA ILE A 88 3.29 -8.09 5.19
C ILE A 88 2.61 -7.06 4.29
N GLY A 89 1.28 -6.93 4.39
CA GLY A 89 0.49 -6.06 3.51
C GLY A 89 0.83 -4.58 3.67
N ALA A 90 0.91 -4.07 4.90
CA ALA A 90 1.29 -2.68 5.16
C ALA A 90 2.82 -2.48 5.16
N GLY A 91 3.60 -3.53 5.43
CA GLY A 91 5.05 -3.46 5.54
C GLY A 91 5.73 -3.10 4.23
N MET A 92 5.26 -3.60 3.10
CA MET A 92 5.82 -3.24 1.79
C MET A 92 5.64 -1.74 1.49
N GLY A 93 4.48 -1.18 1.82
CA GLY A 93 4.25 0.27 1.71
C GLY A 93 5.15 1.08 2.66
N LEU A 94 5.33 0.59 3.89
CA LEU A 94 6.23 1.21 4.86
C LEU A 94 7.69 1.17 4.42
N ILE A 95 8.15 0.05 3.85
CA ILE A 95 9.52 -0.09 3.32
C ILE A 95 9.77 0.92 2.20
N SER A 96 8.81 1.06 1.27
CA SER A 96 8.90 2.07 0.21
C SER A 96 9.05 3.49 0.78
N LEU A 97 8.24 3.84 1.79
CA LEU A 97 8.33 5.14 2.46
C LEU A 97 9.70 5.36 3.11
N ILE A 98 10.23 4.34 3.80
CA ILE A 98 11.54 4.40 4.45
C ILE A 98 12.65 4.64 3.41
N ILE A 99 12.61 3.95 2.28
CA ILE A 99 13.59 4.12 1.20
C ILE A 99 13.53 5.55 0.63
N GLN A 100 12.33 6.08 0.36
CA GLN A 100 12.16 7.44 -0.16
C GLN A 100 12.67 8.51 0.81
N ILE A 101 12.39 8.34 2.11
CA ILE A 101 12.91 9.21 3.17
C ILE A 101 14.44 9.15 3.19
N ALA A 102 15.03 7.95 3.19
CA ALA A 102 16.48 7.78 3.22
C ALA A 102 17.17 8.44 2.02
N GLN A 103 16.59 8.28 0.82
CA GLN A 103 17.08 8.95 -0.38
C GLN A 103 16.99 10.48 -0.25
N ASN A 104 15.87 11.01 0.24
CA ASN A 104 15.70 12.46 0.40
C ASN A 104 16.62 13.06 1.48
N VAL A 105 16.89 12.32 2.57
CA VAL A 105 17.91 12.73 3.54
C VAL A 105 19.27 12.87 2.89
N TYR A 106 19.64 11.93 2.01
CA TYR A 106 20.92 11.94 1.32
C TYR A 106 21.02 13.07 0.29
N THR A 107 19.94 13.35 -0.46
CA THR A 107 19.98 14.33 -1.57
C THR A 107 19.69 15.76 -1.15
N ALA A 108 18.79 15.97 -0.20
CA ALA A 108 18.22 17.28 0.15
C ALA A 108 18.26 17.58 1.66
N GLY A 109 18.76 16.66 2.47
CA GLY A 109 18.89 16.81 3.92
C GLY A 109 17.61 16.46 4.70
N ALA A 110 17.74 16.50 6.04
CA ALA A 110 16.68 16.02 6.94
C ALA A 110 15.38 16.84 6.88
N GLY A 111 15.44 18.13 6.53
CA GLY A 111 14.26 18.99 6.39
C GLY A 111 13.33 18.51 5.26
N ALA A 112 13.87 18.28 4.06
CA ALA A 112 13.11 17.78 2.92
C ALA A 112 12.52 16.39 3.17
N ALA A 113 13.22 15.56 3.94
CA ALA A 113 12.72 14.25 4.34
C ALA A 113 11.51 14.33 5.28
N LEU A 114 11.50 15.32 6.19
CA LEU A 114 10.35 15.59 7.06
C LEU A 114 9.14 16.06 6.24
N ASP A 115 9.35 16.98 5.29
CA ASP A 115 8.30 17.48 4.42
C ASP A 115 7.69 16.36 3.57
N LEU A 116 8.53 15.47 3.03
CA LEU A 116 8.07 14.29 2.30
C LEU A 116 7.26 13.35 3.18
N PHE A 117 7.71 13.11 4.41
CA PHE A 117 6.97 12.28 5.36
C PHE A 117 5.60 12.89 5.67
N LEU A 118 5.53 14.19 5.97
CA LEU A 118 4.29 14.90 6.26
C LEU A 118 3.35 14.87 5.04
N ALA A 119 3.86 15.17 3.85
CA ALA A 119 3.10 15.10 2.61
C ALA A 119 2.53 13.70 2.41
N THR A 120 3.36 12.65 2.59
CA THR A 120 2.92 11.27 2.42
C THR A 120 1.89 10.85 3.46
N ALA A 121 2.05 11.29 4.72
CA ALA A 121 1.11 11.00 5.80
C ALA A 121 -0.31 11.54 5.54
N MET A 122 -0.45 12.59 4.73
CA MET A 122 -1.76 13.14 4.32
C MET A 122 -2.35 12.46 3.08
N THR A 123 -1.62 11.56 2.43
CA THR A 123 -2.13 10.80 1.28
C THR A 123 -2.90 9.55 1.69
N THR A 124 -3.73 9.03 0.78
CA THR A 124 -4.42 7.74 0.92
C THR A 124 -3.46 6.61 1.31
N THR A 125 -2.25 6.59 0.72
CA THR A 125 -1.20 5.61 1.03
C THR A 125 -0.74 5.74 2.48
N GLY A 126 -0.36 6.96 2.91
CA GLY A 126 0.15 7.19 4.26
C GLY A 126 -0.89 6.89 5.34
N ILE A 127 -2.13 7.37 5.15
CA ILE A 127 -3.24 7.08 6.07
C ILE A 127 -3.50 5.58 6.12
N GLY A 128 -3.50 4.89 4.98
CA GLY A 128 -3.65 3.45 4.89
C GLY A 128 -2.60 2.68 5.68
N ILE A 129 -1.31 3.05 5.55
CA ILE A 129 -0.19 2.47 6.32
C ILE A 129 -0.39 2.72 7.82
N ILE A 130 -0.66 3.97 8.21
CA ILE A 130 -0.77 4.36 9.63
C ILE A 130 -1.92 3.61 10.30
N LEU A 131 -3.11 3.59 9.70
CA LEU A 131 -4.27 2.88 10.25
C LEU A 131 -4.00 1.37 10.40
N SER A 132 -3.32 0.77 9.42
CA SER A 132 -2.95 -0.64 9.46
C SER A 132 -1.95 -0.95 10.59
N ILE A 133 -0.98 -0.06 10.83
CA ILE A 133 -0.03 -0.21 11.94
C ILE A 133 -0.72 -0.03 13.30
N ILE A 134 -1.61 0.96 13.43
CA ILE A 134 -2.39 1.18 14.65
C ILE A 134 -3.30 -0.03 14.93
N ALA A 135 -3.99 -0.55 13.92
CA ALA A 135 -4.77 -1.78 14.03
C ALA A 135 -3.94 -2.93 14.61
N ARG A 136 -2.73 -3.13 14.07
CA ARG A 136 -1.79 -4.16 14.53
C ARG A 136 -1.39 -3.99 16.00
N ARG A 137 -1.14 -2.75 16.44
CA ARG A 137 -0.70 -2.44 17.82
C ARG A 137 -1.84 -2.52 18.83
N THR A 138 -3.04 -2.06 18.47
CA THR A 138 -4.19 -1.98 19.39
C THR A 138 -4.82 -3.33 19.68
N ALA A 139 -4.65 -4.33 18.80
CA ALA A 139 -5.20 -5.65 19.03
C ALA A 139 -4.49 -6.40 20.18
N ARG A 140 -5.27 -6.86 21.15
CA ARG A 140 -4.80 -7.60 22.33
C ARG A 140 -5.30 -9.05 22.30
N LYS A 141 -4.55 -9.95 22.95
CA LYS A 141 -5.05 -11.31 23.26
C LYS A 141 -6.06 -11.18 24.41
N PRO A 142 -7.11 -12.02 24.45
CA PRO A 142 -7.93 -12.14 25.65
C PRO A 142 -7.04 -12.59 26.83
N GLU A 143 -7.25 -11.99 28.00
CA GLU A 143 -6.82 -12.53 29.29
C GLU A 143 -7.63 -13.78 29.62
#